data_AF-A0A9D6QQ54-F1
#
_entry.id   AF-A0A9D6QQ54-F1
#
_cell.length_a   1.000
_cell.length_b   1.000
_cell.length_c   1.000
_cell.angle_alpha   90.00
_cell.angle_beta   90.00
_cell.angle_gamma   90.00
#
_symmetry.space_group_name_H-M   'P 1'
#
loop_
_entity.id
_entity.type
_entity.pdbx_description
1 polymer ?
#
loop_
_entity_poly.entity_id
_entity_poly.type
_entity_poly.pdbx_seq_one_letter_code
_entity_poly.pdbx_strand_id
1 'polypeptide(L)'
;MKRPFIIAHRGALDYVRENTLASIALALRLGAGMVEIDVRRTKDGVLVVHHEDRIAGMSLPIKALTWPAVRPRIQDAGLPAPYRIPTLRKVLAVFGDKFPLAIEIKSPGAEKSLIRLLSRNRGRGHVVIAPYETFRKIRSLDPTLPVHLLIHPSPRQGFLNWVLGLLSLAHLRLRGASGLVVHRAL
;
A
#
# COMPACT_ATOMS: atom_id res chain seq x y z
N MET A 1 -22.98 -13.14 16.14
CA MET A 1 -22.70 -12.26 14.97
C MET A 1 -21.19 -12.17 14.76
N LYS A 2 -20.67 -12.37 13.54
CA LYS A 2 -19.25 -12.12 13.24
C LYS A 2 -19.03 -10.60 13.17
N ARG A 3 -18.08 -10.08 13.97
CA ARG A 3 -17.69 -8.66 13.89
C ARG A 3 -16.97 -8.40 12.55
N PRO A 4 -17.15 -7.22 11.92
CA PRO A 4 -16.43 -6.88 10.71
C PRO A 4 -14.94 -6.83 10.98
N PHE A 5 -14.13 -7.26 10.00
CA PHE A 5 -12.68 -7.10 10.06
C PHE A 5 -12.30 -5.68 9.64
N ILE A 6 -11.63 -4.95 10.53
CA ILE A 6 -11.31 -3.53 10.32
C ILE A 6 -9.90 -3.41 9.75
N ILE A 7 -9.80 -2.71 8.62
CA ILE A 7 -8.53 -2.31 8.02
C ILE A 7 -8.44 -0.78 8.13
N ALA A 8 -7.47 -0.27 8.89
CA ALA A 8 -7.29 1.17 9.04
C ALA A 8 -6.58 1.75 7.81
N HIS A 9 -7.29 2.59 7.05
CA HIS A 9 -6.76 3.26 5.85
C HIS A 9 -5.63 4.22 6.24
N ARG A 10 -4.41 3.99 5.74
CA ARG A 10 -3.20 4.79 6.03
C ARG A 10 -2.87 4.98 7.52
N GLY A 11 -3.33 4.08 8.38
CA GLY A 11 -3.23 4.18 9.84
C GLY A 11 -4.40 4.93 10.49
N ALA A 12 -4.16 5.54 11.65
CA ALA A 12 -5.13 6.37 12.35
C ALA A 12 -5.07 7.83 11.84
N LEU A 13 -5.32 8.01 10.54
CA LEU A 13 -5.07 9.26 9.80
C LEU A 13 -5.78 10.49 10.38
N ASP A 14 -6.94 10.30 11.01
CA ASP A 14 -7.73 11.37 11.64
C ASP A 14 -7.10 11.90 12.93
N TYR A 15 -6.17 11.16 13.52
CA TYR A 15 -5.53 11.48 14.81
C TYR A 15 -4.05 11.81 14.67
N VAL A 16 -3.37 11.10 13.77
CA VAL A 16 -1.93 11.21 13.56
C VAL A 16 -1.66 11.14 12.06
N ARG A 17 -0.74 11.98 11.59
CA ARG A 17 -0.27 12.03 10.21
C ARG A 17 -0.23 10.63 9.59
N GLU A 18 -1.02 10.45 8.54
CA GLU A 18 -1.13 9.20 7.77
C GLU A 18 0.22 8.60 7.38
N ASN A 19 0.25 7.28 7.13
CA ASN A 19 1.42 6.58 6.58
C ASN A 19 2.70 6.70 7.44
N THR A 20 2.58 7.05 8.72
CA THR A 20 3.70 7.14 9.68
C THR A 20 3.72 5.96 10.65
N LEU A 21 4.86 5.71 11.30
CA LEU A 21 4.96 4.66 12.32
C LEU A 21 4.00 4.90 13.48
N ALA A 22 3.80 6.15 13.91
CA ALA A 22 2.86 6.48 14.97
C ALA A 22 1.40 6.27 14.56
N SER A 23 1.04 6.62 13.32
CA SER A 23 -0.32 6.40 12.81
C SER A 23 -0.66 4.91 12.71
N ILE A 24 0.29 4.08 12.26
CA ILE A 24 0.15 2.62 12.25
C ILE A 24 0.01 2.08 13.68
N ALA A 25 0.88 2.48 14.60
CA ALA A 25 0.83 2.04 15.99
C ALA A 25 -0.49 2.40 16.69
N LEU A 26 -0.99 3.62 16.46
CA LEU A 26 -2.26 4.07 17.03
C LEU A 26 -3.44 3.28 16.45
N ALA A 27 -3.48 3.04 15.14
CA ALA A 27 -4.53 2.21 14.53
C ALA A 27 -4.59 0.80 15.14
N LEU A 28 -3.44 0.17 15.34
CA LEU A 28 -3.35 -1.14 16.00
C LEU A 28 -3.82 -1.07 17.46
N ARG A 29 -3.45 -0.01 18.20
CA ARG A 29 -3.91 0.22 19.58
C ARG A 29 -5.42 0.43 19.67
N LEU A 30 -6.03 1.04 18.66
CA LEU A 30 -7.48 1.23 18.55
C LEU A 30 -8.23 -0.04 18.10
N GLY A 31 -7.51 -1.15 17.87
CA GLY A 31 -8.11 -2.45 17.56
C GLY A 31 -8.29 -2.75 16.08
N ALA A 32 -7.62 -2.03 15.18
CA ALA A 32 -7.58 -2.40 13.77
C ALA A 32 -6.91 -3.78 13.59
N GLY A 33 -7.54 -4.67 12.84
CA GLY A 33 -7.00 -6.00 12.56
C GLY A 33 -5.87 -5.99 11.52
N MET A 34 -5.84 -4.95 10.69
CA MET A 34 -4.80 -4.68 9.70
C MET A 34 -4.70 -3.17 9.45
N VAL A 35 -3.55 -2.71 8.99
CA VAL A 35 -3.35 -1.32 8.57
C VAL A 35 -3.00 -1.31 7.08
N GLU A 36 -3.70 -0.47 6.33
CA GLU A 36 -3.39 -0.17 4.93
C GLU A 36 -2.34 0.96 4.88
N ILE A 37 -1.39 0.86 3.95
CA ILE A 37 -0.34 1.86 3.71
C ILE A 37 -0.03 2.00 2.23
N ASP A 38 0.35 3.20 1.81
CA ASP A 38 0.68 3.53 0.43
C ASP A 38 2.18 3.48 0.18
N VAL A 39 2.62 2.84 -0.90
CA VAL A 39 4.04 2.73 -1.24
C VAL A 39 4.35 3.35 -2.59
N ARG A 40 5.35 4.23 -2.57
CA ARG A 40 5.95 4.85 -3.76
C ARG A 40 7.43 4.52 -3.87
N ARG A 41 7.92 4.47 -5.10
CA ARG A 41 9.31 4.14 -5.41
C ARG A 41 10.08 5.40 -5.81
N THR A 42 11.27 5.60 -5.23
CA THR A 42 12.26 6.58 -5.70
C THR A 42 12.92 6.12 -7.01
N LYS A 43 13.58 7.03 -7.73
CA LYS A 43 14.32 6.74 -8.98
C LYS A 43 15.29 5.56 -8.83
N ASP A 44 16.00 5.51 -7.71
CA ASP A 44 16.98 4.47 -7.33
C ASP A 44 16.35 3.25 -6.63
N GLY A 45 15.03 3.15 -6.55
CA GLY A 45 14.35 1.90 -6.14
C GLY A 45 14.00 1.76 -4.66
N VAL A 46 14.20 2.80 -3.85
CA VAL A 46 13.79 2.80 -2.44
C VAL A 46 12.28 2.99 -2.33
N LEU A 47 11.64 2.15 -1.51
CA LEU A 47 10.20 2.20 -1.27
C LEU A 47 9.89 3.08 -0.05
N VAL A 48 9.15 4.15 -0.28
CA VAL A 48 8.73 5.18 0.69
C VAL A 48 7.24 5.03 0.95
N VAL A 49 6.82 5.18 2.20
CA VAL A 49 5.42 5.02 2.59
C VAL A 49 4.72 6.39 2.58
N HIS A 50 4.06 6.72 1.47
CA HIS A 50 3.48 8.05 1.23
C HIS A 50 2.44 8.00 0.12
N HIS A 51 1.29 8.65 0.33
CA HIS A 51 0.17 8.62 -0.60
C HIS A 51 0.40 9.48 -1.85
N GLU A 52 0.79 10.76 -1.68
CA GLU A 52 0.90 11.70 -2.80
C GLU A 52 2.11 11.44 -3.70
N ASP A 53 2.03 11.78 -4.98
CA ASP A 53 3.15 11.58 -5.90
C ASP A 53 4.36 12.48 -5.59
N ARG A 54 4.13 13.55 -4.84
CA ARG A 54 5.10 14.54 -4.37
C ARG A 54 5.08 14.66 -2.84
N ILE A 55 6.22 15.04 -2.28
CA ILE A 55 6.32 15.48 -0.90
C ILE A 55 6.20 17.00 -0.88
N ALA A 56 5.53 17.53 0.15
CA ALA A 56 5.34 18.97 0.31
C ALA A 56 6.68 19.72 0.18
N GLY A 57 6.68 20.78 -0.63
CA GLY A 57 7.87 21.59 -0.91
C GLY A 57 8.88 20.96 -1.86
N MET A 58 8.54 19.88 -2.58
CA MET A 58 9.34 19.34 -3.68
C MET A 58 8.62 19.58 -5.03
N SER A 59 9.37 19.98 -6.06
CA SER A 59 8.84 20.24 -7.39
C SER A 59 8.65 18.96 -8.23
N LEU A 60 9.50 17.96 -8.02
CA LEU A 60 9.48 16.70 -8.77
C LEU A 60 8.76 15.59 -8.00
N PRO A 61 8.10 14.65 -8.71
CA PRO A 61 7.49 13.48 -8.08
C PRO A 61 8.57 12.54 -7.52
N ILE A 62 8.22 11.76 -6.50
CA ILE A 62 9.14 10.83 -5.80
C ILE A 62 9.84 9.90 -6.80
N LYS A 63 9.13 9.41 -7.82
CA LYS A 63 9.67 8.52 -8.86
C LYS A 63 10.84 9.11 -9.66
N ALA A 64 10.95 10.44 -9.72
CA ALA A 64 12.00 11.14 -10.45
C ALA A 64 13.22 11.46 -9.58
N LEU A 65 13.13 11.26 -8.27
CA LEU A 65 14.14 11.66 -7.29
C LEU A 65 14.82 10.43 -6.67
N THR A 66 16.11 10.51 -6.39
CA THR A 66 16.85 9.45 -5.69
C THR A 66 16.59 9.53 -4.18
N TRP A 67 16.84 8.44 -3.46
CA TRP A 67 16.70 8.41 -2.01
C TRP A 67 17.54 9.49 -1.31
N PRO A 68 18.82 9.75 -1.65
CA PRO A 68 19.57 10.85 -1.06
C PRO A 68 18.91 12.23 -1.25
N ALA A 69 18.22 12.46 -2.37
CA ALA A 69 17.53 13.73 -2.63
C ALA A 69 16.22 13.87 -1.81
N VAL A 70 15.53 12.76 -1.57
CA VAL A 70 14.25 12.75 -0.83
C VAL A 70 14.48 12.66 0.68
N ARG A 71 15.50 11.91 1.12
CA ARG A 71 15.75 11.54 2.53
C ARG A 71 15.70 12.73 3.49
N PRO A 72 16.36 13.87 3.25
CA PRO A 72 16.31 14.99 4.18
C PRO A 72 14.89 15.54 4.39
N ARG A 73 14.03 15.50 3.37
CA ARG A 73 12.65 16.01 3.48
C ARG A 73 11.70 15.05 4.19
N ILE A 74 12.06 13.78 4.28
CA ILE A 74 11.25 12.77 4.98
C ILE A 74 11.80 12.42 6.34
N GLN A 75 13.12 12.50 6.52
CA GLN A 75 13.81 12.20 7.77
C GLN A 75 14.14 13.44 8.58
N ASP A 76 14.34 14.62 7.99
CA ASP A 76 14.87 15.79 8.72
C ASP A 76 13.95 17.01 8.63
N ALA A 77 12.67 16.82 8.28
CA ALA A 77 11.68 17.89 8.14
C ALA A 77 11.19 18.51 9.47
N GLY A 78 12.04 18.56 10.49
CA GLY A 78 11.71 19.12 11.82
C GLY A 78 10.68 18.32 12.62
N LEU A 79 10.16 17.22 12.06
CA LEU A 79 9.20 16.34 12.74
C LEU A 79 9.93 15.32 13.63
N PRO A 80 9.35 14.94 14.79
CA PRO A 80 9.88 13.84 15.58
C PRO A 80 9.83 12.53 14.78
N ALA A 81 10.78 11.62 15.04
CA ALA A 81 10.88 10.32 14.36
C ALA A 81 9.54 9.57 14.12
N PRO A 82 8.62 9.47 15.10
CA PRO A 82 7.32 8.82 14.90
C PRO A 82 6.44 9.40 13.79
N TYR A 83 6.59 10.70 13.48
CA TYR A 83 5.75 11.44 12.52
C TYR A 83 6.44 11.66 11.16
N ARG A 84 7.67 11.14 11.00
CA ARG A 84 8.43 11.19 9.75
C ARG A 84 7.87 10.18 8.74
N ILE A 85 8.00 10.49 7.46
CA ILE A 85 7.63 9.57 6.36
C ILE A 85 8.63 8.39 6.39
N PRO A 86 8.18 7.14 6.65
CA PRO A 86 9.07 6.00 6.76
C PRO A 86 9.36 5.36 5.39
N THR A 87 10.41 4.55 5.34
CA THR A 87 10.57 3.57 4.25
C THR A 87 9.72 2.34 4.54
N LEU A 88 9.29 1.60 3.50
CA LEU A 88 8.60 0.33 3.71
C LEU A 88 9.46 -0.64 4.51
N ARG A 89 10.78 -0.65 4.27
CA ARG A 89 11.74 -1.45 5.05
C ARG A 89 11.66 -1.14 6.55
N LYS A 90 11.53 0.13 6.93
CA LYS A 90 11.41 0.54 8.33
C LYS A 90 10.06 0.13 8.92
N VAL A 91 8.96 0.26 8.16
CA VAL A 91 7.63 -0.22 8.59
C VAL A 91 7.65 -1.73 8.84
N LEU A 92 8.16 -2.51 7.89
CA LEU A 92 8.28 -3.96 8.02
C LEU A 92 9.16 -4.37 9.21
N ALA A 93 10.27 -3.68 9.45
CA ALA A 93 11.13 -3.96 10.60
C ALA A 93 10.44 -3.72 11.97
N VAL A 94 9.46 -2.80 12.04
CA VAL A 94 8.76 -2.47 13.29
C VAL A 94 7.51 -3.33 13.48
N PHE A 95 6.74 -3.54 12.41
CA PHE A 95 5.40 -4.15 12.47
C PHE A 95 5.25 -5.43 11.67
N GLY A 96 6.11 -5.67 10.67
CA GLY A 96 5.93 -6.71 9.66
C GLY A 96 5.82 -8.12 10.22
N ASP A 97 6.54 -8.42 11.30
CA ASP A 97 6.46 -9.72 11.96
C ASP A 97 5.26 -9.85 12.92
N LYS A 98 4.65 -8.74 13.31
CA LYS A 98 3.67 -8.69 14.40
C LYS A 98 2.24 -8.55 13.91
N PHE A 99 2.04 -7.87 12.78
CA PHE A 99 0.72 -7.52 12.28
C PHE A 99 0.68 -7.60 10.74
N PRO A 100 -0.44 -8.06 10.16
CA PRO A 100 -0.63 -8.00 8.72
C PRO A 100 -0.71 -6.54 8.27
N LEU A 101 -0.32 -6.30 7.01
CA LEU A 101 -0.35 -4.99 6.37
C LEU A 101 -1.00 -5.15 5.01
N ALA A 102 -1.85 -4.19 4.65
CA ALA A 102 -2.34 -4.00 3.30
C ALA A 102 -1.46 -2.95 2.61
N ILE A 103 -0.69 -3.35 1.62
CA ILE A 103 0.33 -2.50 1.02
C ILE A 103 -0.13 -2.08 -0.37
N GLU A 104 -0.64 -0.86 -0.52
CA GLU A 104 -1.03 -0.34 -1.82
C GLU A 104 0.19 0.13 -2.62
N ILE A 105 0.40 -0.45 -3.80
CA ILE A 105 1.46 -0.02 -4.72
C ILE A 105 0.99 1.12 -5.62
N LYS A 106 1.46 2.35 -5.34
CA LYS A 106 1.14 3.54 -6.15
C LYS A 106 2.12 3.78 -7.31
N SER A 107 3.19 2.98 -7.39
CA SER A 107 4.27 3.16 -8.39
C SER A 107 4.47 1.89 -9.22
N PRO A 108 3.89 1.82 -10.43
CA PRO A 108 4.23 0.77 -11.40
C PRO A 108 5.75 0.74 -11.62
N GLY A 109 6.33 -0.46 -11.69
CA GLY A 109 7.77 -0.67 -11.72
C GLY A 109 8.41 -0.91 -10.34
N ALA A 110 7.67 -0.77 -9.24
CA ALA A 110 8.16 -1.10 -7.90
C ALA A 110 8.02 -2.59 -7.52
N GLU A 111 7.42 -3.42 -8.39
CA GLU A 111 7.00 -4.79 -8.08
C GLU A 111 8.17 -5.67 -7.63
N LYS A 112 9.30 -5.65 -8.36
CA LYS A 112 10.49 -6.44 -8.00
C LYS A 112 11.07 -6.05 -6.63
N SER A 113 11.14 -4.75 -6.34
CA SER A 113 11.63 -4.25 -5.04
C SER A 113 10.69 -4.63 -3.90
N LEU A 114 9.37 -4.55 -4.16
CA LEU A 114 8.34 -4.90 -3.19
C LEU A 114 8.38 -6.39 -2.87
N ILE A 115 8.36 -7.25 -3.88
CA ILE A 115 8.45 -8.72 -3.74
C ILE A 115 9.70 -9.09 -2.93
N ARG A 116 10.86 -8.50 -3.25
CA ARG A 116 12.11 -8.76 -2.52
C ARG A 116 12.06 -8.37 -1.05
N LEU A 117 11.36 -7.29 -0.70
CA LEU A 117 11.20 -6.87 0.70
C LEU A 117 10.20 -7.77 1.45
N LEU A 118 9.12 -8.17 0.78
CA LEU A 118 8.11 -9.03 1.37
C LEU A 118 8.53 -10.50 1.47
N SER A 119 9.46 -10.96 0.64
CA SER A 119 9.96 -12.35 0.70
C SER A 119 10.56 -12.70 2.07
N ARG A 120 11.15 -11.72 2.76
CA ARG A 120 11.72 -11.86 4.11
C ARG A 120 10.67 -11.92 5.22
N ASN A 121 9.43 -11.51 4.94
CA ASN A 121 8.30 -11.48 5.86
C ASN A 121 7.14 -12.34 5.32
N ARG A 122 7.46 -13.39 4.53
CA ARG A 122 6.46 -14.30 3.98
C ARG A 122 5.68 -14.99 5.10
N GLY A 123 4.38 -15.19 4.88
CA GLY A 123 3.50 -15.87 5.83
C GLY A 123 2.91 -15.00 6.95
N ARG A 124 3.27 -13.71 7.02
CA ARG A 124 2.74 -12.76 8.03
C ARG A 124 1.35 -12.18 7.70
N GLY A 125 0.69 -12.72 6.69
CA GLY A 125 -0.62 -12.24 6.25
C GLY A 125 -0.60 -10.87 5.55
N HIS A 126 0.57 -10.36 5.14
CA HIS A 126 0.64 -9.16 4.29
C HIS A 126 -0.07 -9.41 2.96
N VAL A 127 -0.78 -8.40 2.49
CA VAL A 127 -1.42 -8.40 1.18
C VAL A 127 -1.01 -7.15 0.41
N VAL A 128 -0.74 -7.31 -0.88
CA VAL A 128 -0.51 -6.16 -1.76
C VAL A 128 -1.84 -5.72 -2.37
N ILE A 129 -2.12 -4.43 -2.40
CA ILE A 129 -3.24 -3.85 -3.14
C ILE A 129 -2.67 -3.25 -4.41
N ALA A 130 -3.16 -3.65 -5.58
CA ALA A 130 -2.61 -3.21 -6.86
C ALA A 130 -3.68 -3.04 -7.94
N PRO A 131 -3.51 -2.07 -8.86
CA PRO A 131 -4.31 -2.03 -10.08
C PRO A 131 -3.97 -3.23 -10.97
N TYR A 132 -4.85 -3.52 -11.94
CA TYR A 132 -4.80 -4.73 -12.75
C TYR A 132 -3.45 -4.98 -13.46
N GLU A 133 -2.85 -3.95 -14.08
CA GLU A 133 -1.57 -4.12 -14.78
C GLU A 133 -0.41 -4.43 -13.83
N THR A 134 -0.40 -3.84 -12.64
CA THR A 134 0.60 -4.14 -11.62
C THR A 134 0.37 -5.53 -11.03
N PHE A 135 -0.88 -5.94 -10.82
CA PHE A 135 -1.22 -7.30 -10.42
C PHE A 135 -0.69 -8.34 -11.41
N ARG A 136 -0.87 -8.15 -12.73
CA ARG A 136 -0.36 -9.07 -13.75
C ARG A 136 1.15 -9.23 -13.68
N LYS A 137 1.88 -8.12 -13.50
CA LYS A 137 3.34 -8.14 -13.31
C LYS A 137 3.75 -8.86 -12.03
N ILE A 138 3.03 -8.64 -10.93
CA ILE A 138 3.29 -9.36 -9.69
C ILE A 138 3.04 -10.86 -9.90
N ARG A 139 1.94 -11.26 -10.54
CA ARG A 139 1.65 -12.69 -10.83
C ARG A 139 2.76 -13.36 -11.64
N SER A 140 3.32 -12.67 -12.64
CA SER A 140 4.39 -13.22 -13.46
C SER A 140 5.74 -13.33 -12.73
N LEU A 141 5.94 -12.52 -11.67
CA LEU A 141 7.18 -12.51 -10.89
C LEU A 141 7.10 -13.40 -9.64
N ASP A 142 5.93 -13.45 -8.99
CA ASP A 142 5.66 -14.20 -7.78
C ASP A 142 4.16 -14.58 -7.73
N PRO A 143 3.79 -15.77 -8.23
CA PRO A 143 2.41 -16.22 -8.26
C PRO A 143 1.85 -16.56 -6.86
N THR A 144 2.69 -16.57 -5.82
CA THR A 144 2.30 -16.96 -4.45
C THR A 144 2.01 -15.78 -3.54
N LEU A 145 2.46 -14.57 -3.89
CA LEU A 145 2.24 -13.37 -3.08
C LEU A 145 0.74 -13.07 -3.00
N PRO A 146 0.12 -12.81 -1.84
CA PRO A 146 -1.27 -12.39 -1.79
C PRO A 146 -1.45 -11.00 -2.42
N VAL A 147 -2.39 -10.85 -3.37
CA VAL A 147 -2.70 -9.55 -3.98
C VAL A 147 -4.21 -9.35 -4.06
N HIS A 148 -4.67 -8.21 -3.55
CA HIS A 148 -6.01 -7.70 -3.79
C HIS A 148 -6.00 -6.72 -4.97
N LEU A 149 -6.97 -6.88 -5.87
CA LEU A 149 -7.12 -5.98 -7.00
C LEU A 149 -7.86 -4.72 -6.59
N LEU A 150 -7.26 -3.57 -6.88
CA LEU A 150 -7.88 -2.27 -6.69
C LEU A 150 -8.81 -1.96 -7.86
N ILE A 151 -10.06 -1.62 -7.53
CA ILE A 151 -11.08 -1.21 -8.49
C ILE A 151 -11.58 0.19 -8.11
N HIS A 152 -11.50 1.11 -9.06
CA HIS A 152 -12.13 2.43 -8.96
C HIS A 152 -13.42 2.42 -9.79
N PRO A 153 -14.59 2.36 -9.16
CA PRO A 153 -15.85 2.52 -9.88
C PRO A 153 -15.94 3.97 -10.36
N SER A 154 -15.92 4.20 -11.68
CA SER A 154 -16.15 5.54 -12.24
C SER A 154 -17.64 5.73 -12.59
N PRO A 155 -18.25 6.88 -12.28
CA PRO A 155 -19.66 7.16 -12.63
C PRO A 155 -19.93 7.14 -14.15
N ARG A 156 -18.89 7.42 -14.98
CA ARG A 156 -19.00 7.45 -16.44
C ARG A 156 -18.79 6.09 -17.14
N GLN A 157 -18.41 5.04 -16.41
CA GLN A 157 -18.26 3.67 -16.94
C GLN A 157 -19.34 2.73 -16.36
N GLY A 158 -20.57 3.26 -16.31
CA GLY A 158 -21.71 2.67 -15.62
C GLY A 158 -22.06 1.25 -16.06
N PHE A 159 -22.64 0.51 -15.11
CA PHE A 159 -23.33 -0.79 -15.22
C PHE A 159 -22.57 -1.97 -15.87
N LEU A 160 -21.97 -1.80 -17.05
CA LEU A 160 -21.25 -2.85 -17.78
C LEU A 160 -19.97 -3.30 -17.05
N ASN A 161 -19.19 -2.38 -16.48
CA ASN A 161 -18.04 -2.74 -15.62
C ASN A 161 -18.45 -3.28 -14.24
N TRP A 162 -19.69 -3.04 -13.81
CA TRP A 162 -20.23 -3.61 -12.58
C TRP A 162 -20.70 -5.06 -12.80
N VAL A 163 -21.37 -5.33 -13.92
CA VAL A 163 -21.74 -6.68 -14.39
C VAL A 163 -20.50 -7.49 -14.77
N LEU A 164 -19.55 -6.89 -15.49
CA LEU A 164 -18.24 -7.50 -15.74
C LEU A 164 -17.43 -7.62 -14.44
N GLY A 165 -17.57 -6.70 -13.48
CA GLY A 165 -16.98 -6.79 -12.14
C GLY A 165 -17.46 -8.02 -11.36
N LEU A 166 -18.76 -8.33 -11.43
CA LEU A 166 -19.34 -9.53 -10.81
C LEU A 166 -18.97 -10.82 -11.54
N LEU A 167 -18.98 -10.84 -12.88
CA LEU A 167 -18.42 -11.95 -13.69
C LEU A 167 -16.91 -12.09 -13.50
N SER A 168 -16.22 -10.98 -13.16
CA SER A 168 -14.79 -10.95 -12.92
C SER A 168 -14.42 -11.49 -11.55
N LEU A 169 -15.28 -11.50 -10.54
CA LEU A 169 -14.89 -12.01 -9.23
C LEU A 169 -14.45 -13.48 -9.30
N ALA A 170 -15.20 -14.32 -10.02
CA ALA A 170 -14.82 -15.70 -10.30
C ALA A 170 -13.57 -15.75 -11.22
N HIS A 171 -13.54 -14.97 -12.29
CA HIS A 171 -12.42 -14.92 -13.25
C HIS A 171 -11.10 -14.42 -12.66
N LEU A 172 -11.16 -13.47 -11.73
CA LEU A 172 -10.03 -12.86 -11.04
C LEU A 172 -9.50 -13.80 -9.97
N ARG A 173 -10.39 -14.55 -9.30
CA ARG A 173 -10.01 -15.65 -8.41
C ARG A 173 -9.33 -16.78 -9.21
N LEU A 174 -9.83 -17.11 -10.40
CA LEU A 174 -9.17 -18.04 -11.35
C LEU A 174 -7.80 -17.52 -11.81
N ARG A 175 -7.61 -16.20 -11.89
CA ARG A 175 -6.32 -15.55 -12.19
C ARG A 175 -5.41 -15.38 -10.97
N GLY A 176 -5.81 -15.88 -9.80
CA GLY A 176 -5.00 -15.89 -8.58
C GLY A 176 -5.04 -14.60 -7.75
N ALA A 177 -6.06 -13.75 -7.93
CA ALA A 177 -6.31 -12.65 -6.99
C ALA A 177 -6.83 -13.19 -5.65
N SER A 178 -6.31 -12.66 -4.54
CA SER A 178 -6.71 -13.06 -3.18
C SER A 178 -7.97 -12.34 -2.70
N GLY A 179 -8.35 -11.24 -3.35
CA GLY A 179 -9.51 -10.41 -3.00
C GLY A 179 -9.63 -9.17 -3.88
N LEU A 180 -10.65 -8.36 -3.60
CA LEU A 180 -10.89 -7.06 -4.25
C LEU A 180 -10.91 -5.93 -3.21
N VAL A 181 -10.40 -4.77 -3.59
CA VAL A 181 -10.54 -3.52 -2.85
C VAL A 181 -11.25 -2.52 -3.76
N VAL A 182 -12.37 -1.98 -3.29
CA VAL A 182 -13.15 -0.98 -4.01
C VAL A 182 -12.91 0.37 -3.35
N HIS A 183 -12.29 1.29 -4.06
CA HIS A 183 -12.03 2.63 -3.56
C HIS A 183 -13.00 3.62 -4.21
N ARG A 184 -13.99 4.08 -3.45
CA ARG A 184 -14.93 5.11 -3.88
C ARG A 184 -14.29 6.47 -3.61
N ALA A 185 -14.11 7.29 -4.63
CA ALA A 185 -13.83 8.70 -4.39
C ALA A 185 -15.05 9.29 -3.67
N LEU A 186 -14.83 9.76 -2.45
CA LEU A 186 -15.82 10.55 -1.70
C LEU A 186 -15.89 11.95 -2.30
#